data_AF-A0A0F8WQI6-F1
#
_entry.id   AF-A0A0F8WQI6-F1
#
_cell.length_a   1.000
_cell.length_b   1.000
_cell.length_c   1.000
_cell.angle_alpha   90.00
_cell.angle_beta   90.00
_cell.angle_gamma   90.00
#
_symmetry.space_group_name_H-M   'P 1'
#
loop_
_entity.id
_entity.type
_entity.pdbx_description
1 polymer ?
#
loop_
_entity_poly.entity_id
_entity_poly.type
_entity_poly.pdbx_seq_one_letter_code
_entity_poly.pdbx_strand_id
1 'polypeptide(L)'
;MKSITISDGGNRFTLLIREDVDLPPLPIQEQPAHIRFLNWWKDECRKRGIEYVYRVAEPQGHKIIQSLLKKHSIEELQELANHFFLDHGDKLREFPHHFAMFAALITRMKQELKRDG
;
A
#
# COMPACT_ATOMS: atom_id res chain seq x y z
N MET A 1 -2.05 -27.58 -26.14
CA MET A 1 -1.21 -27.73 -24.93
C MET A 1 -1.20 -26.41 -24.18
N LYS A 2 -1.33 -26.41 -22.85
CA LYS A 2 -1.23 -25.22 -21.99
C LYS A 2 0.12 -25.26 -21.26
N SER A 3 0.72 -24.10 -20.99
CA SER A 3 1.96 -24.02 -20.21
C SER A 3 1.72 -23.25 -18.92
N ILE A 4 2.07 -23.85 -17.78
CA ILE A 4 2.13 -23.13 -16.49
C ILE A 4 3.58 -22.79 -16.21
N THR A 5 3.82 -21.54 -15.83
CA THR A 5 5.09 -21.11 -15.26
C THR A 5 4.96 -21.06 -13.74
N ILE A 6 5.83 -21.80 -13.04
CA ILE A 6 5.93 -21.78 -11.57
C ILE A 6 7.27 -21.13 -11.22
N SER A 7 7.24 -20.19 -10.27
CA SER A 7 8.44 -19.55 -9.74
C SER A 7 8.55 -19.85 -8.25
N ASP A 8 9.69 -20.41 -7.82
CA ASP A 8 9.99 -20.70 -6.41
C ASP A 8 11.43 -20.32 -6.08
N GLY A 9 11.60 -19.39 -5.13
CA GLY A 9 12.91 -19.00 -4.60
C GLY A 9 13.96 -18.54 -5.64
N GLY A 10 13.53 -18.05 -6.80
CA GLY A 10 14.42 -17.67 -7.92
C GLY A 10 14.55 -18.71 -9.03
N ASN A 11 14.01 -19.91 -8.84
CA ASN A 11 13.92 -20.93 -9.88
C ASN A 11 12.61 -20.76 -10.66
N ARG A 12 12.65 -20.99 -11.97
CA ARG A 12 11.49 -20.89 -12.85
C ARG A 12 11.30 -22.20 -13.61
N PHE A 13 10.16 -22.84 -13.38
CA PHE A 13 9.76 -24.09 -14.02
C PHE A 13 8.66 -23.83 -15.03
N THR A 14 8.74 -24.46 -16.20
CA THR A 14 7.66 -24.44 -17.20
C THR A 14 7.11 -25.84 -17.33
N LEU A 15 5.87 -26.04 -16.91
CA LEU A 15 5.16 -27.30 -17.04
C LEU A 15 4.27 -27.26 -18.27
N LEU A 16 4.43 -28.25 -19.15
CA LEU A 16 3.55 -28.46 -20.29
C LEU A 16 2.41 -29.38 -19.86
N ILE A 17 1.19 -28.89 -20.02
CA ILE A 17 -0.02 -29.56 -19.58
C ILE A 17 -0.92 -29.79 -20.79
N ARG A 18 -1.59 -30.94 -20.80
CA ARG A 18 -2.59 -31.25 -21.82
C ARG A 18 -3.77 -30.28 -21.72
N GLU A 19 -4.41 -30.02 -22.85
CA GLU A 19 -5.44 -28.97 -22.96
C GLU A 19 -6.73 -29.29 -22.20
N ASP A 20 -6.99 -30.58 -22.02
CA ASP A 20 -8.14 -31.21 -21.36
C ASP A 20 -8.05 -31.23 -19.83
N VAL A 21 -6.91 -30.83 -19.26
CA VAL A 21 -6.75 -30.72 -17.81
C VAL A 21 -7.41 -29.43 -17.33
N ASP A 22 -8.43 -29.60 -16.49
CA ASP A 22 -9.04 -28.51 -15.75
C ASP A 22 -8.13 -28.16 -14.56
N LEU A 23 -7.59 -26.95 -14.57
CA LEU A 23 -6.65 -26.49 -13.54
C LEU A 23 -7.45 -25.86 -12.41
N PRO A 24 -7.11 -26.12 -11.13
CA PRO A 24 -7.72 -25.40 -10.03
C PRO A 24 -7.45 -23.90 -10.22
N PRO A 25 -8.39 -23.02 -9.80
CA PRO A 25 -8.14 -21.60 -9.81
C PRO A 25 -6.87 -21.33 -8.99
N LEU A 26 -5.93 -20.61 -9.60
CA LEU A 26 -4.75 -20.16 -8.87
C LEU A 26 -5.23 -19.36 -7.65
N PRO A 27 -4.64 -19.56 -6.47
CA PRO A 27 -4.92 -18.66 -5.36
C PRO A 27 -4.65 -17.24 -5.84
N ILE A 28 -5.64 -16.36 -5.70
CA ILE A 28 -5.47 -14.94 -5.99
C ILE A 28 -4.28 -14.52 -5.15
N GLN A 29 -3.17 -14.15 -5.79
CA GLN A 29 -2.05 -13.58 -5.07
C GLN A 29 -2.55 -12.29 -4.45
N GLU A 30 -2.96 -12.35 -3.18
CA GLU A 30 -3.32 -11.17 -2.44
C GLU A 30 -2.09 -10.28 -2.38
N GLN A 31 -2.20 -9.10 -2.98
CA GLN A 31 -1.13 -8.11 -2.88
C GLN A 31 -0.83 -7.88 -1.40
N PRO A 32 0.45 -7.83 -1.00
CA PRO A 32 0.82 -7.56 0.38
C PRO A 32 0.12 -6.29 0.90
N ALA A 33 -0.34 -6.31 2.16
CA ALA A 33 -1.14 -5.21 2.73
C ALA A 33 -0.48 -3.82 2.57
N HIS A 34 0.84 -3.74 2.69
CA HIS A 34 1.58 -2.49 2.47
C HIS A 34 1.51 -2.01 1.01
N ILE A 35 1.54 -2.91 0.03
CA ILE A 35 1.37 -2.56 -1.39
C ILE A 35 -0.06 -2.07 -1.64
N ARG A 36 -1.06 -2.76 -1.08
CA ARG A 36 -2.46 -2.32 -1.15
C ARG A 36 -2.65 -0.91 -0.60
N PHE A 37 -2.05 -0.61 0.55
CA PHE A 37 -2.10 0.72 1.15
C PHE A 37 -1.40 1.78 0.30
N LEU A 38 -0.20 1.50 -0.24
CA LEU A 38 0.51 2.45 -1.11
C LEU A 38 -0.27 2.75 -2.40
N ASN A 39 -0.87 1.73 -3.02
CA ASN A 39 -1.73 1.91 -4.19
C ASN A 39 -2.94 2.79 -3.86
N TRP A 40 -3.61 2.50 -2.74
CA TRP A 40 -4.72 3.33 -2.24
C TRP A 40 -4.30 4.78 -1.99
N TRP A 41 -3.16 5.01 -1.34
CA TRP A 41 -2.65 6.35 -1.05
C TRP A 41 -2.40 7.15 -2.33
N LYS A 42 -1.83 6.50 -3.35
CA LYS A 42 -1.60 7.09 -4.66
C LYS A 42 -2.90 7.51 -5.34
N ASP A 43 -3.94 6.67 -5.24
CA ASP A 43 -5.27 7.00 -5.76
C ASP A 43 -5.90 8.18 -5.02
N GLU A 44 -5.74 8.26 -3.70
CA GLU A 44 -6.18 9.42 -2.92
C GLU A 44 -5.44 10.71 -3.28
N CYS A 45 -4.13 10.64 -3.49
CA CYS A 45 -3.36 11.79 -3.99
C CYS A 45 -3.89 12.27 -5.35
N ARG A 46 -4.18 11.34 -6.27
CA ARG A 46 -4.76 11.66 -7.57
C ARG A 46 -6.12 12.34 -7.46
N LYS A 47 -7.03 11.81 -6.62
CA LYS A 47 -8.36 12.41 -6.41
C LYS A 47 -8.28 13.85 -5.89
N ARG A 48 -7.25 14.16 -5.10
CA ARG A 48 -7.06 15.44 -4.41
C ARG A 48 -6.13 16.41 -5.16
N GLY A 49 -5.67 16.05 -6.36
CA GLY A 49 -4.74 16.85 -7.14
C GLY A 49 -3.38 17.05 -6.46
N ILE A 50 -2.92 16.06 -5.71
CA ILE A 50 -1.61 16.05 -5.04
C ILE A 50 -0.65 15.23 -5.91
N GLU A 51 0.49 15.82 -6.27
CA GLU A 51 1.50 15.12 -7.07
C GLU A 51 2.11 13.98 -6.26
N TYR A 52 2.09 12.76 -6.80
CA TYR A 52 2.70 11.59 -6.17
C TYR A 52 4.05 11.27 -6.83
N VAL A 53 5.13 11.82 -6.27
CA VAL A 53 6.49 11.62 -6.78
C VAL A 53 7.01 10.24 -6.39
N TYR A 54 6.76 9.25 -7.25
CA TYR A 54 7.10 7.83 -7.04
C TYR A 54 8.51 7.59 -6.47
N ARG A 55 9.51 8.24 -7.07
CA ARG A 55 10.93 8.07 -6.71
C ARG A 55 11.29 8.55 -5.30
N VAL A 56 10.46 9.39 -4.70
CA VAL A 56 10.66 9.93 -3.35
C VAL A 56 9.72 9.25 -2.36
N ALA A 57 8.46 9.05 -2.74
CA ALA A 57 7.44 8.51 -1.86
C ALA A 57 7.63 7.01 -1.59
N GLU A 58 7.87 6.17 -2.61
CA GLU A 58 7.83 4.72 -2.44
C GLU A 58 9.03 4.10 -1.72
N PRO A 59 10.31 4.44 -2.02
CA PRO A 59 11.45 3.76 -1.41
C PRO A 59 11.43 3.82 0.13
N GLN A 60 11.04 4.96 0.69
CA GLN A 60 10.82 5.13 2.12
C GLN A 60 9.43 4.63 2.56
N GLY A 61 8.41 4.84 1.73
CA GLY A 61 7.02 4.45 1.98
C GLY A 61 6.87 2.96 2.26
N HIS A 62 7.53 2.09 1.49
CA HIS A 62 7.48 0.65 1.73
C HIS A 62 7.90 0.28 3.15
N LYS A 63 9.05 0.79 3.62
CA LYS A 63 9.58 0.47 4.95
C LYS A 63 8.71 1.06 6.06
N ILE A 64 8.25 2.30 5.88
CA ILE A 64 7.42 2.99 6.87
C ILE A 64 6.07 2.29 7.02
N ILE A 65 5.37 2.03 5.92
CA ILE A 65 4.05 1.38 5.94
C ILE A 65 4.16 -0.06 6.44
N GLN A 66 5.18 -0.81 6.05
CA GLN A 66 5.43 -2.15 6.63
C GLN A 66 5.62 -2.10 8.15
N SER A 67 6.33 -1.09 8.66
CA SER A 67 6.53 -0.92 10.11
C SER A 67 5.23 -0.56 10.82
N LEU A 68 4.43 0.33 10.24
CA LEU A 68 3.14 0.76 10.79
C LEU A 68 2.13 -0.40 10.82
N LEU A 69 2.09 -1.22 9.79
CA LEU A 69 1.21 -2.40 9.73
C LEU A 69 1.55 -3.49 10.76
N LYS A 70 2.68 -3.40 11.48
CA LYS A 70 2.95 -4.26 12.65
C LYS A 70 2.12 -3.88 13.88
N LYS A 71 1.60 -2.66 13.91
CA LYS A 71 0.93 -2.06 15.08
C LYS A 71 -0.49 -1.58 14.77
N HIS A 72 -0.86 -1.48 13.50
CA HIS A 72 -2.11 -0.91 13.02
C HIS A 72 -2.71 -1.79 11.94
N SER A 73 -4.04 -1.89 11.89
CA SER A 73 -4.71 -2.52 10.75
C SER A 73 -4.64 -1.62 9.51
N ILE A 74 -4.92 -2.17 8.33
CA ILE A 74 -4.93 -1.36 7.11
C ILE A 74 -6.07 -0.33 7.14
N GLU A 75 -7.22 -0.69 7.72
CA GLU A 75 -8.38 0.17 7.90
C GLU A 75 -8.05 1.35 8.83
N GLU A 76 -7.38 1.08 9.96
CA GLU A 76 -6.95 2.14 10.90
C GLU A 76 -5.97 3.11 10.22
N LEU A 77 -5.02 2.59 9.43
CA LEU A 77 -4.10 3.46 8.70
C LEU A 77 -4.80 4.29 7.63
N GLN A 78 -5.84 3.76 6.98
CA GLN A 78 -6.64 4.49 5.99
C GLN A 78 -7.45 5.61 6.64
N GLU A 79 -8.04 5.36 7.82
CA GLU A 79 -8.75 6.38 8.59
C GLU A 79 -7.81 7.51 9.02
N LEU A 80 -6.66 7.17 9.59
CA LEU A 80 -5.62 8.15 9.96
C LEU A 80 -5.10 8.92 8.74
N ALA A 81 -4.93 8.25 7.60
CA ALA A 81 -4.50 8.88 6.37
C ALA A 81 -5.55 9.84 5.82
N ASN A 82 -6.83 9.50 5.90
CA ASN A 82 -7.92 10.40 5.51
C ASN A 82 -7.93 11.66 6.36
N HIS A 83 -7.78 11.53 7.68
CA HIS A 83 -7.63 12.67 8.59
C HIS A 83 -6.40 13.52 8.22
N PHE A 84 -5.26 12.87 7.97
CA PHE A 84 -4.04 13.54 7.52
C PHE A 84 -4.23 14.32 6.22
N PHE A 85 -4.93 13.76 5.23
CA PHE A 85 -5.18 14.46 3.98
C PHE A 85 -6.08 15.69 4.14
N LEU A 86 -6.98 15.71 5.14
CA LEU A 86 -7.82 16.87 5.43
C LEU A 86 -7.00 18.00 6.08
N ASP A 87 -6.14 17.68 7.04
CA ASP A 87 -5.40 18.69 7.81
C ASP A 87 -4.08 19.13 7.17
N HIS A 88 -3.47 18.23 6.38
CA HIS A 88 -2.09 18.38 5.91
C HIS A 88 -1.93 18.10 4.42
N GLY A 89 -3.02 17.93 3.67
CA GLY A 89 -2.99 17.71 2.22
C GLY A 89 -2.24 18.79 1.45
N ASP A 90 -2.33 20.05 1.89
CA ASP A 90 -1.61 21.17 1.26
C ASP A 90 -0.09 21.02 1.40
N LYS A 91 0.38 20.54 2.56
CA LYS A 91 1.81 20.33 2.80
C LYS A 91 2.39 19.24 1.91
N LEU A 92 1.58 18.26 1.50
CA LEU A 92 2.03 17.23 0.55
C LEU A 92 2.32 17.80 -0.84
N ARG A 93 1.70 18.93 -1.21
CA ARG A 93 2.01 19.60 -2.48
C ARG A 93 3.37 20.30 -2.45
N GLU A 94 3.82 20.69 -1.26
CA GLU A 94 5.12 21.34 -1.05
C GLU A 94 6.24 20.34 -0.77
N PHE A 95 5.92 19.22 -0.10
CA PHE A 95 6.90 18.25 0.38
C PHE A 95 6.61 16.82 -0.15
N PRO A 96 7.49 16.27 -1.00
CA PRO A 96 7.27 14.94 -1.61
C PRO A 96 7.48 13.77 -0.64
N HIS A 97 7.85 14.02 0.62
CA HIS A 97 8.11 12.99 1.63
C HIS A 97 6.84 12.53 2.38
N HIS A 98 5.83 12.10 1.62
CA HIS A 98 4.47 11.87 2.11
C HIS A 98 4.43 10.98 3.37
N PHE A 99 5.04 9.80 3.30
CA PHE A 99 4.93 8.80 4.37
C PHE A 99 5.76 9.13 5.61
N ALA A 100 6.84 9.91 5.47
CA ALA A 100 7.60 10.38 6.63
C ALA A 100 6.78 11.39 7.44
N MET A 101 6.11 12.32 6.75
CA MET A 101 5.19 13.27 7.39
C MET A 101 4.01 12.57 8.05
N PHE A 102 3.41 11.62 7.33
CA PHE A 102 2.31 10.82 7.87
C PHE A 102 2.72 10.07 9.14
N ALA A 103 3.84 9.34 9.10
CA ALA A 103 4.32 8.56 10.25
C ALA A 103 4.65 9.41 11.48
N ALA A 104 5.17 10.63 11.27
CA ALA A 104 5.47 11.56 12.35
C ALA A 104 4.20 12.04 13.09
N LEU A 105 3.05 12.05 12.41
CA LEU A 105 1.80 12.61 12.96
C LEU A 105 0.81 11.54 13.44
N ILE A 106 1.02 10.26 13.14
CA ILE A 106 0.11 9.17 13.53
C ILE A 106 -0.22 9.18 15.03
N THR A 107 0.78 9.31 15.90
CA THR A 107 0.55 9.28 17.36
C THR A 107 -0.36 10.42 17.81
N ARG A 108 -0.19 11.60 17.21
CA ARG A 108 -0.99 12.79 17.50
C ARG A 108 -2.42 12.64 16.97
N MET A 109 -2.58 12.25 15.70
CA MET A 109 -3.90 12.03 15.09
C MET A 109 -4.71 10.96 15.85
N LYS A 110 -4.05 9.91 16.36
CA LYS A 110 -4.70 8.91 17.22
C LYS A 110 -5.21 9.46 18.55
N GLN A 111 -4.57 10.50 19.09
CA GLN A 111 -5.02 11.15 20.33
C GLN A 111 -6.18 12.12 20.06
N GLU A 112 -6.16 12.80 18.91
CA GLU A 112 -7.23 13.70 18.45
C GLU A 112 -8.51 12.90 18.17
N LEU A 113 -8.43 11.82 17.37
CA LEU A 113 -9.58 10.94 17.07
C LEU A 113 -10.20 10.26 18.31
N LYS A 114 -9.42 10.03 19.37
CA LYS A 114 -9.91 9.46 20.63
C LYS A 114 -10.61 10.47 21.53
N ARG A 115 -10.44 11.77 21.28
CA ARG A 115 -11.10 12.84 22.05
C ARG A 115 -12.44 13.24 21.46
N ASP A 116 -12.63 13.01 20.17
CA ASP A 116 -13.82 13.40 19.43
C ASP A 116 -14.87 12.27 19.31
N GLY A 117 -14.56 11.07 19.80
CA GLY A 117 -15.47 9.91 19.88
C GLY A 117 -15.80 9.54 21.32
#